data_AF-A0A957T899-F1
#
_entry.id   AF-A0A957T899-F1
#
_cell.length_a   1.000
_cell.length_b   1.000
_cell.length_c   1.000
_cell.angle_alpha   90.00
_cell.angle_beta   90.00
_cell.angle_gamma   90.00
#
_symmetry.space_group_name_H-M   'P 1'
#
loop_
_entity.id
_entity.type
_entity.pdbx_description
1 polymer ?
#
loop_
_entity_poly.entity_id
_entity_poly.type
_entity_poly.pdbx_seq_one_letter_code
_entity_poly.pdbx_strand_id
1 'polypeptide(L)'
;MSIVAIWREGLERRFLRWLPILLQAGVVLGLIGAAFVSGMILTSDRLDPELLLVAALGGLAAVIGYRVSSIERSIIGIALAAGLLNFFAIVPPGTQSRLVVSLVLAMVVMGYWLLGFIINKHQERLLPSPINRPIWIFVIISIVAYGWGVVLRDPLVYVPGSFVVTQAAALLVNILLPLLALLVSNKLVDLKWWRTLAWIMVGLGAFHFVSVELNLPTQQLISNGSRGLFTAWVTGIAYALALFDEEQPLWRRGLLLVLVAAFLYQSMIKNTLWLSGWIPTLIICVVVTFYRSKKLFALGVLVGLVILAINAGTIYERVVVANVDEGGTERLEIWSMNLAHVAKHPFFGMGPAGYAV
;
A
#
# COMPACT_ATOMS: atom_id res chain seq x y z
N MET A 1 -5.88 -10.50 -50.27
CA MET A 1 -4.96 -10.18 -49.15
C MET A 1 -3.83 -9.33 -49.69
N SER A 2 -3.59 -8.13 -49.13
CA SER A 2 -2.49 -7.28 -49.60
C SER A 2 -1.13 -7.84 -49.18
N ILE A 3 -0.09 -7.63 -49.99
CA ILE A 3 1.29 -8.03 -49.70
C ILE A 3 1.77 -7.48 -48.35
N VAL A 4 1.23 -6.33 -47.94
CA VAL A 4 1.47 -5.69 -46.64
C VAL A 4 0.95 -6.54 -45.47
N ALA A 5 -0.20 -7.22 -45.61
CA ALA A 5 -0.75 -8.07 -44.56
C ALA A 5 0.10 -9.32 -44.32
N ILE A 6 0.64 -9.92 -45.39
CA ILE A 6 1.50 -11.10 -45.33
C ILE A 6 2.85 -10.76 -44.69
N TRP A 7 3.42 -9.61 -45.03
CA TRP A 7 4.66 -9.12 -44.39
C TRP A 7 4.47 -8.82 -42.89
N ARG A 8 3.33 -8.24 -42.52
CA ARG A 8 3.03 -7.91 -41.11
C ARG A 8 2.89 -9.16 -40.25
N GLU A 9 2.17 -10.18 -40.74
CA GLU A 9 2.06 -11.46 -40.02
C GLU A 9 3.40 -12.20 -39.90
N GLY A 10 4.24 -12.16 -40.93
CA GLY A 10 5.56 -12.79 -40.89
C GLY A 10 6.50 -12.14 -39.88
N LEU A 11 6.47 -10.80 -39.79
CA LEU A 11 7.29 -10.04 -38.85
C LEU A 11 6.80 -10.20 -37.41
N GLU A 12 5.48 -10.15 -37.18
CA GLU A 12 4.90 -10.37 -35.85
C GLU A 12 5.20 -11.79 -35.33
N ARG A 13 5.05 -12.83 -36.15
CA ARG A 13 5.38 -14.20 -35.74
C ARG A 13 6.86 -14.39 -35.43
N ARG A 14 7.76 -13.74 -36.18
CA ARG A 14 9.20 -13.77 -35.87
C ARG A 14 9.49 -13.03 -34.58
N PHE A 15 8.99 -11.81 -34.41
CA PHE A 15 9.22 -11.02 -33.20
C PHE A 15 8.66 -11.69 -31.93
N LEU A 16 7.46 -12.27 -32.02
CA LEU A 16 6.84 -13.03 -30.92
C LEU A 16 7.63 -14.29 -30.54
N ARG A 17 8.37 -14.91 -31.46
CA ARG A 17 9.29 -16.02 -31.13
C ARG A 17 10.53 -15.56 -30.36
N TRP A 18 11.03 -14.36 -30.63
CA TRP A 18 12.20 -13.81 -29.94
C TRP A 18 11.84 -13.11 -28.63
N LEU A 19 10.58 -12.71 -28.44
CA LEU A 19 10.14 -11.98 -27.26
C LEU A 19 10.41 -12.71 -25.93
N PRO A 20 10.16 -14.02 -25.77
CA PRO A 20 10.53 -14.76 -24.56
C PRO A 20 12.04 -14.74 -24.33
N ILE A 21 12.83 -14.83 -25.41
CA ILE A 21 14.29 -14.82 -25.36
C ILE A 21 14.81 -13.44 -24.97
N LEU A 22 14.23 -12.37 -25.50
CA LEU A 22 14.58 -10.98 -25.16
C LEU A 22 14.16 -10.63 -23.73
N LEU A 23 13.01 -11.12 -23.26
CA LEU A 23 12.58 -10.96 -21.87
C LEU A 23 13.46 -11.77 -20.91
N GLN A 24 13.81 -13.02 -21.27
CA GLN A 24 14.79 -13.81 -20.51
C GLN A 24 16.15 -13.13 -20.46
N ALA A 25 16.63 -12.65 -21.60
CA ALA A 25 17.87 -11.89 -21.68
C ALA A 25 17.79 -10.61 -20.83
N GLY A 26 16.66 -9.90 -20.85
CA GLY A 26 16.43 -8.73 -20.00
C GLY A 26 16.42 -9.05 -18.51
N VAL A 27 15.79 -10.15 -18.09
CA VAL A 27 15.81 -10.63 -16.70
C VAL A 27 17.23 -11.05 -16.31
N VAL A 28 17.92 -11.81 -17.15
CA VAL A 28 19.30 -12.24 -16.91
C VAL A 28 20.25 -11.05 -16.84
N LEU A 29 20.15 -10.09 -17.77
CA LEU A 29 20.94 -8.86 -17.76
C LEU A 29 20.60 -7.98 -16.55
N GLY A 30 19.33 -7.94 -16.13
CA GLY A 30 18.90 -7.26 -14.92
C GLY A 30 19.46 -7.91 -13.65
N LEU A 31 19.49 -9.25 -13.59
CA LEU A 31 20.12 -10.00 -12.50
C LEU A 31 21.64 -9.83 -12.50
N ILE A 32 22.28 -9.81 -13.67
CA ILE A 32 23.71 -9.53 -13.82
C ILE A 32 24.01 -8.09 -13.41
N GLY A 33 23.19 -7.12 -13.82
CA GLY A 33 23.31 -5.72 -13.43
C GLY A 33 23.13 -5.54 -11.92
N ALA A 34 22.13 -6.20 -11.34
CA ALA A 34 21.92 -6.22 -9.90
C ALA A 34 23.09 -6.89 -9.17
N ALA A 35 23.62 -8.00 -9.68
CA ALA A 35 24.80 -8.68 -9.12
C ALA A 35 26.07 -7.85 -9.28
N PHE A 36 26.22 -7.10 -10.38
CA PHE A 36 27.34 -6.20 -10.65
C PHE A 36 27.30 -4.99 -9.74
N VAL A 37 26.14 -4.34 -9.61
CA VAL A 37 25.92 -3.25 -8.64
C VAL A 37 26.13 -3.76 -7.21
N SER A 38 25.65 -4.96 -6.89
CA SER A 38 25.92 -5.62 -5.61
C SER A 38 27.41 -5.87 -5.41
N GLY A 39 28.14 -6.29 -6.45
CA GLY A 39 29.58 -6.49 -6.46
C GLY A 39 30.38 -5.21 -6.26
N MET A 40 29.97 -4.13 -6.91
CA MET A 40 30.55 -2.79 -6.71
C MET A 40 30.30 -2.28 -5.28
N ILE A 41 29.12 -2.55 -4.74
CA ILE A 41 28.78 -2.23 -3.34
C ILE A 41 29.56 -3.12 -2.37
N LEU A 42 29.80 -4.40 -2.72
CA LEU A 42 30.65 -5.34 -1.95
C LEU A 42 32.11 -4.90 -1.87
N THR A 43 32.62 -4.20 -2.90
CA THR A 43 33.99 -3.67 -2.90
C THR A 43 34.15 -2.34 -2.15
N SER A 44 33.06 -1.67 -1.80
CA SER A 44 33.08 -0.55 -0.86
C SER A 44 32.89 -1.09 0.55
N ASP A 45 33.79 -0.80 1.50
CA ASP A 45 33.82 -1.28 2.91
C ASP A 45 32.58 -0.97 3.78
N ARG A 46 31.44 -0.62 3.16
CA ARG A 46 30.15 -0.31 3.78
C ARG A 46 29.12 -1.33 3.37
N LEU A 47 29.34 -2.58 3.76
CA LEU A 47 28.39 -3.65 3.51
C LEU A 47 27.22 -3.56 4.48
N ASP A 48 26.09 -3.07 4.00
CA ASP A 48 24.80 -3.38 4.59
C ASP A 48 24.33 -4.73 4.02
N PRO A 49 24.39 -5.85 4.78
CA PRO A 49 23.89 -7.17 4.35
C PRO A 49 22.41 -7.12 3.92
N GLU A 50 21.74 -6.05 4.29
CA GLU A 50 20.39 -5.67 3.91
C GLU A 50 20.17 -5.46 2.42
N LEU A 51 21.11 -4.81 1.73
CA LEU A 51 21.00 -4.54 0.29
C LEU A 51 21.14 -5.82 -0.55
N LEU A 52 21.98 -6.76 -0.09
CA LEU A 52 22.16 -8.06 -0.73
C LEU A 52 20.88 -8.89 -0.66
N LEU A 53 20.16 -8.84 0.46
CA LEU A 53 18.89 -9.53 0.58
C LEU A 53 17.79 -8.88 -0.28
N VAL A 54 17.75 -7.54 -0.38
CA VAL A 54 16.82 -6.85 -1.29
C VAL A 54 17.08 -7.23 -2.75
N ALA A 55 18.34 -7.28 -3.18
CA ALA A 55 18.69 -7.71 -4.52
C ALA A 55 18.31 -9.18 -4.76
N ALA A 56 18.57 -10.06 -3.80
CA ALA A 56 18.21 -11.48 -3.88
C ALA A 56 16.68 -11.69 -3.90
N LEU A 57 15.93 -11.00 -3.04
CA LEU A 57 14.47 -11.08 -2.98
C LEU A 57 13.82 -10.41 -4.19
N GLY A 58 14.34 -9.29 -4.67
CA GLY A 58 13.92 -8.64 -5.90
C GLY A 58 14.17 -9.53 -7.13
N GLY A 59 15.33 -10.19 -7.18
CA GLY A 59 15.66 -11.17 -8.20
C GLY A 59 14.75 -12.41 -8.13
N LEU A 60 14.54 -12.96 -6.94
CA LEU A 60 13.63 -14.08 -6.72
C LEU A 60 12.19 -13.71 -7.09
N ALA A 61 11.73 -12.53 -6.72
CA ALA A 61 10.42 -12.01 -7.08
C ALA A 61 10.25 -11.77 -8.57
N ALA A 62 11.29 -11.30 -9.26
CA ALA A 62 11.29 -11.16 -10.71
C ALA A 62 11.24 -12.54 -11.38
N VAL A 63 11.98 -13.53 -10.87
CA VAL A 63 11.96 -14.92 -11.36
C VAL A 63 10.62 -15.59 -11.09
N ILE A 64 10.04 -15.39 -9.91
CA ILE A 64 8.71 -15.87 -9.55
C ILE A 64 7.66 -15.16 -10.39
N GLY A 65 7.70 -13.83 -10.53
CA GLY A 65 6.77 -13.09 -11.39
C GLY A 65 6.90 -13.48 -12.87
N TYR A 66 8.10 -13.86 -13.31
CA TYR A 66 8.37 -14.37 -14.65
C TYR A 66 7.87 -15.81 -14.85
N ARG A 67 8.01 -16.69 -13.85
CA ARG A 67 7.55 -18.10 -13.92
C ARG A 67 6.08 -18.28 -13.57
N VAL A 68 5.53 -17.43 -12.71
CA VAL A 68 4.13 -17.49 -12.30
C VAL A 68 3.33 -16.83 -13.40
N SER A 69 2.74 -17.68 -14.25
CA SER A 69 2.01 -17.36 -15.47
C SER A 69 0.77 -16.45 -15.32
N SER A 70 0.56 -15.79 -14.17
CA SER A 70 -0.62 -14.98 -13.88
C SER A 70 -0.25 -13.80 -12.98
N ILE A 71 -0.37 -12.58 -13.51
CA ILE A 71 -0.18 -11.31 -12.78
C ILE A 71 -0.99 -11.28 -11.48
N GLU A 72 -2.15 -11.93 -11.46
CA GLU A 72 -3.09 -12.01 -10.35
C GLU A 72 -2.46 -12.63 -9.09
N ARG A 73 -1.63 -13.67 -9.26
CA ARG A 73 -0.88 -14.28 -8.16
C ARG A 73 0.23 -13.37 -7.65
N SER A 74 0.85 -12.59 -8.53
CA SER A 74 1.86 -11.60 -8.14
C SER A 74 1.23 -10.47 -7.30
N ILE A 75 -0.01 -10.05 -7.61
CA ILE A 75 -0.78 -9.10 -6.80
C ILE A 75 -1.06 -9.67 -5.40
N ILE A 76 -1.42 -10.94 -5.30
CA ILE A 76 -1.54 -11.64 -4.01
C ILE A 76 -0.21 -11.63 -3.25
N GLY A 77 0.91 -11.88 -3.95
CA GLY A 77 2.25 -11.82 -3.39
C GLY A 77 2.58 -10.45 -2.79
N ILE A 78 2.18 -9.36 -3.44
CA ILE A 78 2.34 -8.00 -2.91
C ILE A 78 1.59 -7.83 -1.58
N ALA A 79 0.35 -8.28 -1.49
CA ALA A 79 -0.45 -8.20 -0.26
C ALA A 79 0.16 -9.01 0.89
N LEU A 80 0.60 -10.24 0.61
CA LEU A 80 1.29 -11.08 1.59
C LEU A 80 2.60 -10.47 2.05
N ALA A 81 3.41 -9.93 1.14
CA ALA A 81 4.66 -9.26 1.47
C ALA A 81 4.42 -8.01 2.31
N ALA A 82 3.36 -7.25 2.02
CA ALA A 82 2.99 -6.06 2.81
C ALA A 82 2.66 -6.43 4.27
N GLY A 83 2.04 -7.59 4.50
CA GLY A 83 1.72 -8.08 5.83
C GLY A 83 2.87 -8.75 6.57
N LEU A 84 3.65 -9.60 5.90
CA LEU A 84 4.60 -10.53 6.53
C LEU A 84 6.07 -10.16 6.36
N LEU A 85 6.41 -9.47 5.27
CA LEU A 85 7.79 -9.23 4.84
C LEU A 85 8.09 -7.72 4.83
N ASN A 86 7.59 -7.01 5.82
CA ASN A 86 7.80 -5.58 5.94
C ASN A 86 9.15 -5.25 6.61
N PHE A 87 10.23 -5.75 6.00
CA PHE A 87 11.61 -5.45 6.36
C PHE A 87 12.41 -5.18 5.09
N PHE A 88 13.17 -4.07 5.02
CA PHE A 88 14.61 -4.01 4.67
C PHE A 88 15.11 -2.55 4.45
N ALA A 89 16.40 -2.35 4.73
CA ALA A 89 17.28 -1.21 4.46
C ALA A 89 16.99 0.10 5.22
N ILE A 90 17.75 0.32 6.31
CA ILE A 90 18.14 1.69 6.72
C ILE A 90 19.06 2.19 5.61
N VAL A 91 18.57 3.07 4.73
CA VAL A 91 19.47 3.83 3.85
C VAL A 91 20.25 4.82 4.76
N PRO A 92 21.57 4.70 4.96
CA PRO A 92 22.31 5.60 5.85
C PRO A 92 22.58 6.98 5.21
N PRO A 93 22.71 8.07 5.98
CA PRO A 93 21.84 8.57 7.04
C PRO A 93 21.08 9.82 6.56
N GLY A 94 19.78 9.87 6.79
CA GLY A 94 19.01 11.11 6.58
C GLY A 94 17.52 10.96 6.85
N THR A 95 16.97 9.78 6.62
CA THR A 95 15.60 9.44 7.00
C THR A 95 15.57 7.99 7.48
N GLN A 96 14.95 7.72 8.63
CA GLN A 96 14.76 6.36 9.18
C GLN A 96 13.76 5.52 8.34
N SER A 97 13.58 5.86 7.07
CA SER A 97 12.54 5.33 6.19
C SER A 97 13.04 4.06 5.51
N ARG A 98 12.46 2.93 5.91
CA ARG A 98 12.77 1.60 5.37
C ARG A 98 12.05 1.38 4.04
N LEU A 99 12.73 0.77 3.06
CA LEU A 99 12.09 0.37 1.81
C LEU A 99 11.33 -0.94 2.03
N VAL A 100 10.02 -0.91 1.85
CA VAL A 100 9.18 -2.09 2.10
C VAL A 100 9.19 -3.06 0.91
N VAL A 101 9.34 -4.37 1.15
CA VAL A 101 9.44 -5.39 0.08
C VAL A 101 8.23 -5.35 -0.85
N SER A 102 7.04 -5.11 -0.32
CA SER A 102 5.82 -4.97 -1.11
C SER A 102 5.91 -3.84 -2.16
N LEU A 103 6.64 -2.77 -1.88
CA LEU A 103 6.87 -1.68 -2.83
C LEU A 103 7.79 -2.14 -3.98
N VAL A 104 8.85 -2.87 -3.65
CA VAL A 104 9.75 -3.45 -4.66
C VAL A 104 9.01 -4.45 -5.55
N LEU A 105 8.22 -5.34 -4.95
CA LEU A 105 7.35 -6.26 -5.68
C LEU A 105 6.36 -5.51 -6.57
N ALA A 106 5.71 -4.47 -6.05
CA ALA A 106 4.78 -3.65 -6.80
C ALA A 106 5.46 -2.98 -8.01
N MET A 107 6.69 -2.47 -7.86
CA MET A 107 7.45 -1.90 -8.98
C MET A 107 7.75 -2.94 -10.06
N VAL A 108 8.21 -4.13 -9.67
CA VAL A 108 8.55 -5.20 -10.62
C VAL A 108 7.31 -5.65 -11.38
N VAL A 109 6.21 -5.91 -10.67
CA VAL A 109 4.94 -6.36 -11.28
C VAL A 109 4.34 -5.27 -12.17
N MET A 110 4.41 -4.01 -11.73
CA MET A 110 3.95 -2.86 -12.51
C MET A 110 4.77 -2.68 -13.78
N GLY A 111 6.10 -2.70 -13.66
CA GLY A 111 7.01 -2.58 -14.80
C GLY A 111 6.79 -3.68 -15.83
N TYR A 112 6.62 -4.93 -15.37
CA TYR A 112 6.27 -6.05 -16.23
C TYR A 112 4.96 -5.81 -17.00
N TRP A 113 3.91 -5.37 -16.31
CA TRP A 113 2.61 -5.09 -16.95
C TRP A 113 2.67 -3.92 -17.94
N LEU A 114 3.38 -2.83 -17.60
CA LEU A 114 3.55 -1.68 -18.49
C LEU A 114 4.38 -2.03 -19.74
N LEU A 115 5.44 -2.83 -19.60
CA LEU A 115 6.18 -3.36 -20.74
C LEU A 115 5.28 -4.22 -21.62
N GLY A 116 4.38 -5.01 -21.01
CA GLY A 116 3.34 -5.76 -21.72
C GLY A 116 2.48 -4.89 -22.62
N PHE A 117 2.06 -3.70 -22.18
CA PHE A 117 1.34 -2.75 -23.03
C PHE A 117 2.15 -2.21 -24.20
N ILE A 118 3.42 -1.86 -23.95
CA ILE A 118 4.30 -1.28 -24.96
C ILE A 118 4.56 -2.29 -26.08
N ILE A 119 4.79 -3.55 -25.70
CA ILE A 119 5.17 -4.65 -26.58
C ILE A 119 3.94 -5.29 -27.25
N ASN A 120 2.90 -5.62 -26.48
CA ASN A 120 1.73 -6.38 -26.91
C ASN A 120 0.48 -5.50 -27.06
N LYS A 121 0.60 -4.39 -27.81
CA LYS A 121 -0.45 -3.35 -27.99
C LYS A 121 -1.84 -3.88 -28.38
N HIS A 122 -1.92 -5.07 -28.96
CA HIS A 122 -3.18 -5.67 -29.41
C HIS A 122 -3.87 -6.55 -28.36
N GLN A 123 -3.13 -7.14 -27.43
CA GLN A 123 -3.68 -8.08 -26.43
C GLN A 123 -3.93 -7.42 -25.08
N GLU A 124 -3.08 -6.47 -24.71
CA GLU A 124 -3.20 -5.73 -23.46
C GLU A 124 -3.93 -4.41 -23.74
N ARG A 125 -5.25 -4.40 -23.53
CA ARG A 125 -6.06 -3.18 -23.56
C ARG A 125 -6.52 -2.84 -22.16
N LEU A 126 -6.44 -1.57 -21.80
CA LEU A 126 -7.04 -1.09 -20.55
C LEU A 126 -8.56 -1.28 -20.64
N LEU A 127 -9.13 -2.00 -19.68
CA LEU A 127 -10.56 -2.07 -19.48
C LEU A 127 -11.09 -0.65 -19.26
N PRO A 128 -12.16 -0.26 -19.98
CA PRO A 128 -12.74 1.06 -19.83
C PRO A 128 -13.30 1.19 -18.41
N SER A 129 -12.72 2.09 -17.62
CA SER A 129 -13.20 2.41 -16.28
C SER A 129 -13.12 3.92 -16.04
N PRO A 130 -14.11 4.51 -15.35
CA PRO A 130 -14.10 5.95 -15.03
C PRO A 130 -12.89 6.34 -14.17
N ILE A 131 -12.26 5.40 -13.47
CA ILE A 131 -11.09 5.66 -12.62
C ILE A 131 -9.80 5.87 -13.42
N ASN A 132 -9.73 5.41 -14.68
CA ASN A 132 -8.51 5.45 -15.48
C ASN A 132 -8.03 6.89 -15.70
N ARG A 133 -8.95 7.82 -16.04
CA ARG A 133 -8.60 9.22 -16.32
C ARG A 133 -8.10 9.94 -15.07
N PRO A 134 -8.80 9.93 -13.92
CA PRO A 134 -8.28 10.51 -12.68
C PRO A 134 -6.91 9.98 -12.26
N ILE A 135 -6.67 8.67 -12.41
CA ILE A 135 -5.36 8.06 -12.08
C ILE A 135 -4.25 8.67 -12.93
N TRP A 136 -4.41 8.72 -14.25
CA TRP A 136 -3.39 9.30 -15.13
C TRP A 136 -3.17 10.79 -14.86
N ILE A 137 -4.26 11.55 -14.63
CA ILE A 137 -4.18 12.96 -14.27
C ILE A 137 -3.38 13.13 -12.97
N PHE A 138 -3.67 12.34 -11.94
CA PHE A 138 -2.96 12.39 -10.66
C PHE A 138 -1.46 12.04 -10.80
N VAL A 139 -1.14 11.02 -11.61
CA VAL A 139 0.25 10.63 -11.91
C VAL A 139 0.99 11.80 -12.58
N ILE A 140 0.40 12.42 -13.60
CA ILE A 140 0.98 13.56 -14.31
C ILE A 140 1.16 14.75 -13.37
N ILE A 141 0.13 15.10 -12.59
CA ILE A 141 0.19 16.19 -11.61
C ILE A 141 1.31 15.93 -10.60
N SER A 142 1.47 14.69 -10.12
CA SER A 142 2.52 14.34 -9.15
C SER A 142 3.93 14.56 -9.73
N ILE A 143 4.16 14.18 -10.99
CA ILE A 143 5.45 14.39 -11.69
C ILE A 143 5.72 15.89 -11.89
N VAL A 144 4.71 16.63 -12.37
CA VAL A 144 4.82 18.07 -12.60
C VAL A 144 5.06 18.80 -11.27
N ALA A 145 4.32 18.44 -10.22
CA ALA A 145 4.45 19.01 -8.89
C ALA A 145 5.84 18.75 -8.27
N TYR A 146 6.43 17.57 -8.52
CA TYR A 146 7.82 17.31 -8.12
C TYR A 146 8.80 18.25 -8.80
N GLY A 147 8.73 18.40 -10.13
CA GLY A 147 9.58 19.33 -10.86
C GLY A 147 9.37 20.78 -10.43
N TRP A 148 8.11 21.17 -10.24
CA TRP A 148 7.71 22.49 -9.76
C TRP A 148 8.28 22.81 -8.37
N GLY A 149 8.19 21.86 -7.43
CA GLY A 149 8.73 22.00 -6.08
C GLY A 149 10.26 22.15 -6.05
N VAL A 150 10.97 21.51 -6.99
CA VAL A 150 12.42 21.69 -7.12
C VAL A 150 12.78 23.08 -7.66
N VAL A 151 12.01 23.59 -8.63
CA VAL A 151 12.26 24.90 -9.27
C VAL A 151 11.94 26.07 -8.35
N LEU A 152 10.82 25.99 -7.61
CA LEU A 152 10.36 27.07 -6.71
C LEU A 152 10.98 27.03 -5.32
N ARG A 153 11.86 26.09 -5.05
CA ARG A 153 12.53 25.97 -3.75
C ARG A 153 13.34 27.23 -3.45
N ASP A 154 13.27 27.74 -2.22
CA ASP A 154 14.12 28.85 -1.80
C ASP A 154 15.60 28.44 -1.91
N PRO A 155 16.41 29.14 -2.75
CA PRO A 155 17.82 28.83 -2.91
C PRO A 155 18.65 29.06 -1.64
N LEU A 156 18.13 29.80 -0.65
CA LEU A 156 18.78 30.07 0.62
C LEU A 156 18.65 28.92 1.62
N VAL A 157 17.73 27.97 1.39
CA VAL A 157 17.49 26.84 2.29
C VAL A 157 18.52 25.75 2.02
N TYR A 158 19.22 25.31 3.07
CA TYR A 158 20.13 24.18 3.01
C TYR A 158 19.36 22.88 2.73
N VAL A 159 19.79 22.14 1.71
CA VAL A 159 19.16 20.88 1.30
C VAL A 159 20.12 19.72 1.54
N PRO A 160 19.85 18.86 2.52
CA PRO A 160 20.60 17.63 2.71
C PRO A 160 20.53 16.76 1.44
N GLY A 161 21.62 16.06 1.08
CA GLY A 161 21.62 15.16 -0.08
C GLY A 161 20.54 14.06 -0.01
N SER A 162 20.14 13.65 1.19
CA SER A 162 19.05 12.70 1.44
C SER A 162 17.65 13.22 1.07
N PHE A 163 17.49 14.54 0.92
CA PHE A 163 16.21 15.16 0.62
C PHE A 163 15.71 14.78 -0.77
N VAL A 164 16.60 14.79 -1.78
CA VAL A 164 16.26 14.39 -3.16
C VAL A 164 15.81 12.95 -3.21
N VAL A 165 16.50 12.06 -2.49
CA VAL A 165 16.12 10.64 -2.38
C VAL A 165 14.74 10.49 -1.74
N THR A 166 14.47 11.25 -0.68
CA THR A 166 13.17 11.21 0.01
C THR A 166 12.03 11.70 -0.88
N GLN A 167 12.24 12.79 -1.62
CA GLN A 167 11.24 13.31 -2.56
C GLN A 167 11.01 12.36 -3.74
N ALA A 168 12.06 11.77 -4.29
CA ALA A 168 11.96 10.78 -5.34
C ALA A 168 11.22 9.52 -4.87
N ALA A 169 11.49 9.05 -3.64
CA ALA A 169 10.76 7.94 -3.04
C ALA A 169 9.28 8.27 -2.81
N ALA A 170 8.97 9.48 -2.33
CA ALA A 170 7.60 9.95 -2.17
C ALA A 170 6.86 10.05 -3.51
N LEU A 171 7.50 10.60 -4.54
CA LEU A 171 6.97 10.63 -5.91
C LEU A 171 6.70 9.21 -6.42
N LEU A 172 7.65 8.29 -6.24
CA LEU A 172 7.51 6.90 -6.65
C LEU A 172 6.31 6.24 -6.00
N VAL A 173 6.08 6.42 -4.69
CA VAL A 173 4.90 5.90 -4.00
C VAL A 173 3.62 6.54 -4.56
N ASN A 174 3.60 7.86 -4.75
CA ASN A 174 2.47 8.58 -5.31
C ASN A 174 2.13 8.15 -6.76
N ILE A 175 3.11 7.69 -7.54
CA ILE A 175 2.86 7.14 -8.88
C ILE A 175 2.44 5.67 -8.79
N LEU A 176 3.14 4.88 -7.99
CA LEU A 176 2.99 3.43 -8.00
C LEU A 176 1.66 2.97 -7.41
N LEU A 177 1.17 3.60 -6.33
CA LEU A 177 -0.10 3.24 -5.71
C LEU A 177 -1.31 3.39 -6.66
N PRO A 178 -1.55 4.54 -7.34
CA PRO A 178 -2.67 4.67 -8.27
C PRO A 178 -2.47 3.81 -9.53
N LEU A 179 -1.24 3.61 -10.01
CA LEU A 179 -0.99 2.65 -11.09
C LEU A 179 -1.32 1.22 -10.64
N LEU A 180 -1.00 0.85 -9.39
CA LEU A 180 -1.34 -0.46 -8.83
C LEU A 180 -2.86 -0.64 -8.73
N ALA A 181 -3.60 0.41 -8.37
CA ALA A 181 -5.05 0.39 -8.43
C ALA A 181 -5.56 0.13 -9.86
N LEU A 182 -4.93 0.75 -10.87
CA LEU A 182 -5.23 0.49 -12.28
C LEU A 182 -4.90 -0.95 -12.69
N LEU A 183 -3.74 -1.48 -12.28
CA LEU A 183 -3.36 -2.87 -12.53
C LEU A 183 -4.40 -3.84 -11.94
N VAL A 184 -4.74 -3.65 -10.66
CA VAL A 184 -5.71 -4.48 -9.95
C VAL A 184 -7.07 -4.42 -10.63
N SER A 185 -7.56 -3.23 -11.01
CA SER A 185 -8.86 -3.09 -11.67
C SER A 185 -8.90 -3.73 -13.07
N ASN A 186 -7.75 -3.87 -13.73
CA ASN A 186 -7.65 -4.45 -15.06
C ASN A 186 -7.44 -5.97 -15.03
N LYS A 187 -6.75 -6.49 -14.01
CA LYS A 187 -6.34 -7.89 -13.95
C LYS A 187 -7.16 -8.74 -12.99
N LEU A 188 -7.69 -8.17 -11.91
CA LEU A 188 -8.55 -8.90 -10.97
C LEU A 188 -10.03 -8.75 -11.36
N VAL A 189 -10.43 -9.40 -12.45
CA VAL A 189 -11.84 -9.41 -12.90
C VAL A 189 -12.65 -10.48 -12.15
N ASP A 190 -12.05 -11.64 -11.90
CA ASP A 190 -12.74 -12.75 -11.24
C ASP A 190 -12.95 -12.50 -9.74
N LEU A 191 -14.16 -12.78 -9.26
CA LEU A 191 -14.53 -12.71 -7.84
C LEU A 191 -13.59 -13.54 -6.94
N LYS A 192 -13.05 -14.65 -7.45
CA LYS A 192 -12.15 -15.54 -6.70
C LYS A 192 -10.92 -14.79 -6.16
N TRP A 193 -10.38 -13.84 -6.92
CA TRP A 193 -9.19 -13.09 -6.54
C TRP A 193 -9.50 -12.06 -5.45
N TRP A 194 -10.63 -11.35 -5.58
CA TRP A 194 -11.13 -10.45 -4.53
C TRP A 194 -11.42 -11.19 -3.23
N ARG A 195 -12.07 -12.36 -3.32
CA ARG A 195 -12.32 -13.25 -2.17
C ARG A 195 -11.01 -13.70 -1.52
N THR A 196 -10.00 -14.03 -2.34
CA THR A 196 -8.66 -14.42 -1.86
C THR A 196 -7.96 -13.27 -1.14
N LEU A 197 -7.94 -12.06 -1.72
CA LEU A 197 -7.35 -10.88 -1.07
C LEU A 197 -8.04 -10.53 0.24
N ALA A 198 -9.39 -10.60 0.28
CA ALA A 198 -10.14 -10.38 1.50
C ALA A 198 -9.75 -11.38 2.60
N TRP A 199 -9.67 -12.66 2.27
CA TRP A 199 -9.25 -13.70 3.24
C TRP A 199 -7.78 -13.59 3.64
N ILE A 200 -6.89 -13.13 2.76
CA ILE A 200 -5.50 -12.82 3.12
C ILE A 200 -5.48 -11.69 4.14
N MET A 201 -6.21 -10.60 3.92
CA MET A 201 -6.27 -9.49 4.87
C MET A 201 -6.81 -9.94 6.24
N VAL A 202 -7.90 -10.71 6.25
CA VAL A 202 -8.47 -11.28 7.49
C VAL A 202 -7.47 -12.23 8.16
N GLY A 203 -6.82 -13.11 7.40
CA GLY A 203 -5.84 -14.07 7.90
C GLY A 203 -4.60 -13.38 8.50
N LEU A 204 -4.07 -12.34 7.85
CA LEU A 204 -3.01 -11.49 8.38
C LEU A 204 -3.47 -10.79 9.65
N GLY A 205 -4.71 -10.29 9.69
CA GLY A 205 -5.30 -9.71 10.88
C GLY A 205 -5.37 -10.67 12.07
N ALA A 206 -5.89 -11.87 11.84
CA ALA A 206 -5.93 -12.92 12.87
C ALA A 206 -4.53 -13.33 13.32
N PHE A 207 -3.59 -13.50 12.39
CA PHE A 207 -2.20 -13.83 12.70
C PHE A 207 -1.52 -12.72 13.52
N HIS A 208 -1.77 -11.46 13.19
CA HIS A 208 -1.30 -10.31 13.97
C HIS A 208 -1.84 -10.35 15.39
N PHE A 209 -3.17 -10.46 15.53
CA PHE A 209 -3.83 -10.47 16.83
C PHE A 209 -3.29 -11.58 17.73
N VAL A 210 -3.24 -12.82 17.22
CA VAL A 210 -2.70 -13.97 17.96
C VAL A 210 -1.23 -13.77 18.32
N SER A 211 -0.41 -13.26 17.40
CA SER A 211 1.01 -13.04 17.65
C SER A 211 1.25 -11.99 18.75
N VAL A 212 0.48 -10.90 18.76
CA VAL A 212 0.60 -9.85 19.78
C VAL A 212 0.07 -10.33 21.13
N GLU A 213 -1.12 -10.92 21.17
CA GLU A 213 -1.78 -11.28 22.44
C GLU A 213 -1.09 -12.46 23.15
N LEU A 214 -0.49 -13.38 22.39
CA LEU A 214 0.29 -14.48 22.93
C LEU A 214 1.79 -14.17 23.04
N ASN A 215 2.21 -12.93 22.75
CA ASN A 215 3.60 -12.48 22.77
C ASN A 215 4.55 -13.43 22.01
N LEU A 216 4.13 -13.86 20.82
CA LEU A 216 4.90 -14.79 19.99
C LEU A 216 6.05 -14.06 19.27
N PRO A 217 7.19 -14.72 19.03
CA PRO A 217 8.28 -14.15 18.22
C PRO A 217 7.84 -13.69 16.83
N THR A 218 6.78 -14.30 16.29
CA THR A 218 6.16 -13.93 15.01
C THR A 218 5.57 -12.52 15.00
N GLN A 219 5.35 -11.90 16.16
CA GLN A 219 4.91 -10.51 16.23
C GLN A 219 5.87 -9.58 15.48
N GLN A 220 7.18 -9.82 15.55
CA GLN A 220 8.17 -9.00 14.85
C GLN A 220 7.89 -8.98 13.34
N LEU A 221 7.52 -10.13 12.76
CA LEU A 221 7.26 -10.29 11.33
C LEU A 221 6.10 -9.42 10.83
N ILE A 222 5.03 -9.32 11.63
CA ILE A 222 3.79 -8.66 11.21
C ILE A 222 3.60 -7.25 11.78
N SER A 223 4.26 -6.93 12.90
CA SER A 223 4.04 -5.67 13.63
C SER A 223 4.32 -4.39 12.83
N ASN A 224 5.14 -4.47 11.78
CA ASN A 224 5.41 -3.32 10.91
C ASN A 224 4.31 -3.16 9.85
N GLY A 225 3.78 -4.27 9.32
CA GLY A 225 2.66 -4.26 8.38
C GLY A 225 1.30 -3.95 9.04
N SER A 226 1.20 -4.11 10.36
CA SER A 226 -0.04 -3.96 11.12
C SER A 226 -0.28 -2.57 11.73
N ARG A 227 0.51 -1.56 11.35
CA ARG A 227 0.39 -0.18 11.86
C ARG A 227 -0.64 0.62 11.07
N GLY A 228 -0.91 1.85 11.55
CA GLY A 228 -1.79 2.80 10.87
C GLY A 228 -3.22 2.29 10.71
N LEU A 229 -3.75 2.29 9.49
CA LEU A 229 -5.15 1.92 9.22
C LEU A 229 -5.38 0.40 9.12
N PHE A 230 -4.39 -0.44 9.40
CA PHE A 230 -4.50 -1.89 9.25
C PHE A 230 -5.71 -2.47 10.00
N THR A 231 -5.91 -2.07 11.26
CA THR A 231 -7.06 -2.52 12.06
C THR A 231 -8.39 -2.18 11.39
N ALA A 232 -8.50 -0.99 10.80
CA ALA A 232 -9.70 -0.55 10.10
C ALA A 232 -9.99 -1.42 8.87
N TRP A 233 -8.95 -1.73 8.08
CA TRP A 233 -9.08 -2.63 6.92
C TRP A 233 -9.50 -4.04 7.30
N VAL A 234 -8.80 -4.66 8.26
CA VAL A 234 -9.10 -6.03 8.72
C VAL A 234 -10.50 -6.11 9.29
N THR A 235 -10.84 -5.20 10.21
CA THR A 235 -12.14 -5.18 10.87
C THR A 235 -13.26 -4.92 9.87
N GLY A 236 -13.06 -3.96 8.95
CA GLY A 236 -14.03 -3.65 7.91
C GLY A 236 -14.35 -4.84 7.02
N ILE A 237 -13.30 -5.50 6.51
CA ILE A 237 -13.46 -6.69 5.65
C ILE A 237 -14.09 -7.84 6.44
N ALA A 238 -13.60 -8.16 7.63
CA ALA A 238 -14.12 -9.24 8.46
C ALA A 238 -15.59 -9.00 8.83
N TYR A 239 -15.95 -7.79 9.22
CA TYR A 239 -17.30 -7.42 9.61
C TYR A 239 -18.26 -7.42 8.42
N ALA A 240 -17.83 -6.90 7.26
CA ALA A 240 -18.62 -6.96 6.04
C ALA A 240 -18.87 -8.42 5.60
N LEU A 241 -17.84 -9.27 5.61
CA LEU A 241 -17.98 -10.70 5.31
C LEU A 241 -18.94 -11.39 6.29
N ALA A 242 -18.85 -11.09 7.59
CA ALA A 242 -19.72 -11.68 8.60
C ALA A 242 -21.21 -11.32 8.39
N LEU A 243 -21.50 -10.11 7.93
CA LEU A 243 -22.87 -9.59 7.82
C LEU A 243 -23.53 -9.81 6.45
N PHE A 244 -22.74 -9.84 5.37
CA PHE A 244 -23.24 -9.87 3.99
C PHE A 244 -22.94 -11.18 3.23
N ASP A 245 -21.97 -12.00 3.66
CA ASP A 245 -21.70 -13.26 2.95
C ASP A 245 -22.70 -14.36 3.37
N GLU A 246 -23.79 -14.45 2.62
CA GLU A 246 -24.90 -15.37 2.88
C GLU A 246 -24.51 -16.84 2.75
N GLU A 247 -23.49 -17.15 1.94
CA GLU A 247 -22.99 -18.51 1.70
C GLU A 247 -22.21 -19.07 2.90
N GLN A 248 -21.77 -18.22 3.83
CA GLN A 248 -20.94 -18.66 4.94
C GLN A 248 -21.75 -19.32 6.07
N PRO A 249 -21.27 -20.45 6.61
CA PRO A 249 -21.89 -21.08 7.78
C PRO A 249 -21.76 -20.17 9.02
N LEU A 250 -22.74 -20.29 9.92
CA LEU A 250 -22.86 -19.43 11.11
C LEU A 250 -21.61 -19.41 11.99
N TRP A 251 -20.90 -20.53 12.13
CA TRP A 251 -19.67 -20.58 12.93
C TRP A 251 -18.55 -19.69 12.38
N ARG A 252 -18.41 -19.59 11.04
CA ARG A 252 -17.42 -18.69 10.43
C ARG A 252 -17.78 -17.23 10.67
N ARG A 253 -19.07 -16.89 10.56
CA ARG A 253 -19.57 -15.56 10.90
C ARG A 253 -19.28 -15.23 12.37
N GLY A 254 -19.54 -16.19 13.27
CA GLY A 254 -19.19 -16.08 14.68
C GLY A 254 -17.71 -15.78 14.89
N LEU A 255 -16.81 -16.53 14.25
CA LEU A 255 -15.36 -16.28 14.35
C LEU A 255 -14.95 -14.92 13.81
N LEU A 256 -15.52 -14.47 12.69
CA LEU A 256 -15.26 -13.13 12.14
C LEU A 256 -15.74 -12.03 13.10
N LEU A 257 -16.91 -12.19 13.72
CA LEU A 257 -17.43 -11.25 14.71
C LEU A 257 -16.57 -11.24 15.98
N VAL A 258 -16.07 -12.40 16.43
CA VAL A 258 -15.12 -12.49 17.54
C VAL A 258 -13.82 -11.75 17.20
N LEU A 259 -13.29 -11.93 15.98
CA LEU A 259 -12.10 -11.20 15.54
C LEU A 259 -12.33 -9.68 15.51
N VAL A 260 -13.48 -9.22 15.02
CA VAL A 260 -13.88 -7.81 15.03
C VAL A 260 -13.96 -7.27 16.46
N ALA A 261 -14.62 -7.99 17.37
CA ALA A 261 -14.73 -7.62 18.77
C ALA A 261 -13.35 -7.56 19.45
N ALA A 262 -12.47 -8.50 19.11
CA ALA A 262 -11.11 -8.56 19.63
C ALA A 262 -10.27 -7.34 19.21
N PHE A 263 -10.34 -6.94 17.93
CA PHE A 263 -9.68 -5.72 17.44
C PHE A 263 -10.27 -4.45 18.04
N LEU A 264 -11.60 -4.35 18.17
CA LEU A 264 -12.24 -3.23 18.85
C LEU A 264 -11.82 -3.13 20.31
N TYR A 265 -11.75 -4.25 21.03
CA TYR A 265 -11.26 -4.29 22.40
C TYR A 265 -9.79 -3.85 22.50
N GLN A 266 -8.92 -4.38 21.65
CA GLN A 266 -7.51 -4.01 21.62
C GLN A 266 -7.34 -2.51 21.35
N SER A 267 -8.03 -1.97 20.34
CA SER A 267 -7.83 -0.57 19.93
C SER A 267 -8.59 0.44 20.79
N MET A 268 -9.78 0.11 21.30
CA MET A 268 -10.59 1.06 22.09
C MET A 268 -10.39 0.94 23.60
N ILE A 269 -9.96 -0.22 24.11
CA ILE A 269 -9.82 -0.44 25.56
C ILE A 269 -8.36 -0.49 25.98
N LYS A 270 -7.52 -1.29 25.29
CA LYS A 270 -6.09 -1.38 25.63
C LYS A 270 -5.29 -0.18 25.11
N ASN A 271 -5.58 0.29 23.89
CA ASN A 271 -4.81 1.31 23.19
C ASN A 271 -5.62 2.60 22.94
N THR A 272 -6.28 3.13 23.97
CA THR A 272 -7.20 4.29 23.87
C THR A 272 -6.60 5.52 23.20
N LEU A 273 -5.29 5.73 23.38
CA LEU A 273 -4.54 6.88 22.85
C LEU A 273 -4.29 6.76 21.34
N TRP A 274 -4.38 5.55 20.78
CA TRP A 274 -4.18 5.33 19.35
C TRP A 274 -5.45 5.62 18.53
N LEU A 275 -5.84 6.90 18.49
CA LEU A 275 -7.04 7.39 17.81
C LEU A 275 -7.16 6.93 16.36
N SER A 276 -6.05 6.97 15.61
CA SER A 276 -6.02 6.56 14.20
C SER A 276 -6.23 5.06 14.00
N GLY A 277 -6.07 4.24 15.05
CA GLY A 277 -6.36 2.82 15.03
C GLY A 277 -7.84 2.51 15.25
N TRP A 278 -8.52 3.19 16.18
CA TRP A 278 -9.90 2.85 16.55
C TRP A 278 -10.99 3.73 15.92
N ILE A 279 -10.76 5.03 15.69
CA ILE A 279 -11.78 5.91 15.10
C ILE A 279 -12.18 5.42 13.69
N PRO A 280 -11.24 5.19 12.74
CA PRO A 280 -11.60 4.70 11.42
C PRO A 280 -12.28 3.33 11.46
N THR A 281 -11.83 2.47 12.38
CA THR A 281 -12.43 1.15 12.61
C THR A 281 -13.89 1.26 13.03
N LEU A 282 -14.18 2.14 14.01
CA LEU A 282 -15.54 2.39 14.47
C LEU A 282 -16.42 2.97 13.35
N ILE A 283 -15.91 3.95 12.60
CA ILE A 283 -16.63 4.53 11.46
C ILE A 283 -17.00 3.44 10.44
N ILE A 284 -16.07 2.55 10.10
CA ILE A 284 -16.35 1.45 9.18
C ILE A 284 -17.43 0.53 9.75
N CYS A 285 -17.35 0.13 11.03
CA CYS A 285 -18.40 -0.68 11.65
C CYS A 285 -19.77 0.01 11.61
N VAL A 286 -19.82 1.32 11.86
CA VAL A 286 -21.06 2.11 11.79
C VAL A 286 -21.62 2.12 10.36
N VAL A 287 -20.78 2.40 9.36
CA VAL A 287 -21.17 2.44 7.95
C VAL A 287 -21.65 1.07 7.47
N VAL A 288 -20.90 0.00 7.75
CA VAL A 288 -21.27 -1.38 7.38
C VAL A 288 -22.59 -1.79 8.06
N THR A 289 -22.78 -1.44 9.33
CA THR A 289 -24.04 -1.70 10.05
C THR A 289 -25.21 -0.94 9.43
N PHE A 290 -25.01 0.33 9.06
CA PHE A 290 -26.02 1.15 8.38
C PHE A 290 -26.46 0.54 7.05
N TYR A 291 -25.51 0.10 6.22
CA TYR A 291 -25.81 -0.58 4.96
C TYR A 291 -26.49 -1.94 5.16
N ARG A 292 -26.23 -2.64 6.29
CA ARG A 292 -26.86 -3.92 6.58
C ARG A 292 -28.29 -3.78 7.07
N SER A 293 -28.55 -2.85 7.99
CA SER A 293 -29.86 -2.62 8.60
C SER A 293 -29.92 -1.29 9.34
N LYS A 294 -30.81 -0.39 8.90
CA LYS A 294 -31.10 0.89 9.58
C LYS A 294 -31.56 0.70 11.03
N LYS A 295 -32.24 -0.41 11.35
CA LYS A 295 -32.69 -0.72 12.71
C LYS A 295 -31.51 -1.09 13.61
N LEU A 296 -30.60 -1.94 13.12
CA LEU A 296 -29.37 -2.29 13.87
C LEU A 296 -28.48 -1.08 14.06
N PHE A 297 -28.40 -0.22 13.05
CA PHE A 297 -27.68 1.06 13.17
C PHE A 297 -28.31 1.96 14.23
N ALA A 298 -29.63 2.18 14.21
CA ALA A 298 -30.30 3.01 15.21
C ALA A 298 -30.12 2.47 16.63
N LEU A 299 -30.22 1.15 16.81
CA LEU A 299 -29.93 0.48 18.08
C LEU A 299 -28.47 0.69 18.50
N GLY A 300 -27.52 0.50 17.59
CA GLY A 300 -26.09 0.69 17.85
C GLY A 300 -25.75 2.13 18.23
N VAL A 301 -26.36 3.12 17.57
CA VAL A 301 -26.22 4.54 17.92
C VAL A 301 -26.80 4.80 19.31
N LEU A 302 -28.00 4.30 19.61
CA LEU A 302 -28.61 4.46 20.93
C LEU A 302 -27.73 3.88 22.04
N VAL A 303 -27.25 2.65 21.87
CA VAL A 303 -26.34 1.99 22.81
C VAL A 303 -25.03 2.78 22.95
N GLY A 304 -24.45 3.23 21.84
CA GLY A 304 -23.25 4.06 21.84
C GLY A 304 -23.43 5.36 22.62
N LEU A 305 -24.55 6.06 22.41
CA LEU A 305 -24.88 7.29 23.14
C LEU A 305 -25.05 7.03 24.64
N VAL A 306 -25.69 5.92 25.03
CA VAL A 306 -25.82 5.55 26.45
C VAL A 306 -24.45 5.27 27.08
N ILE A 307 -23.58 4.52 26.39
CA ILE A 307 -22.21 4.24 26.87
C ILE A 307 -21.42 5.55 27.01
N LEU A 308 -21.50 6.44 26.02
CA LEU A 308 -20.86 7.75 26.05
C LEU A 308 -21.38 8.61 27.21
N ALA A 309 -22.69 8.62 27.44
CA ALA A 309 -23.29 9.39 28.53
C ALA A 309 -22.85 8.89 29.91
N ILE A 310 -22.82 7.57 30.11
CA ILE A 310 -22.40 6.95 31.39
C ILE A 310 -20.90 7.16 31.64
N ASN A 311 -20.08 7.13 30.59
CA ASN A 311 -18.61 7.19 30.70
C ASN A 311 -18.01 8.54 30.27
N ALA A 312 -18.82 9.59 30.18
CA ALA A 312 -18.41 10.87 29.59
C ALA A 312 -17.13 11.44 30.21
N GLY A 313 -17.03 11.41 31.56
CA GLY A 313 -15.85 11.89 32.28
C GLY A 313 -14.60 11.07 31.99
N THR A 314 -14.69 9.73 32.09
CA THR A 314 -13.55 8.84 31.81
C THR A 314 -13.10 8.91 30.36
N ILE A 315 -14.03 9.02 29.42
CA ILE A 315 -13.70 9.18 27.99
C ILE A 315 -13.05 10.54 27.77
N TYR A 316 -13.56 11.62 28.34
CA TYR A 316 -12.96 12.94 28.21
C TYR A 316 -11.51 12.95 28.75
N GLU A 317 -11.27 12.37 29.91
CA GLU A 317 -9.93 12.29 30.50
C GLU A 317 -8.97 11.43 29.65
N ARG A 318 -9.38 10.20 29.29
CA ARG A 318 -8.51 9.27 28.54
C ARG A 318 -8.32 9.62 27.08
N VAL A 319 -9.28 10.31 26.47
CA VAL A 319 -9.29 10.58 25.03
C VAL A 319 -8.98 12.03 24.73
N VAL A 320 -9.49 13.00 25.49
CA VAL A 320 -9.24 14.42 25.19
C VAL A 320 -8.00 14.90 25.93
N VAL A 321 -7.98 14.80 27.26
CA VAL A 321 -6.87 15.33 28.08
C VAL A 321 -5.56 14.63 27.73
N ALA A 322 -5.55 13.29 27.77
CA ALA A 322 -4.33 12.56 27.48
C ALA A 322 -3.82 12.74 26.03
N ASN A 323 -4.69 12.95 25.04
CA ASN A 323 -4.23 13.28 23.68
C ASN A 323 -3.65 14.71 23.59
N VAL A 324 -4.17 15.66 24.36
CA VAL A 324 -3.59 17.01 24.43
C VAL A 324 -2.20 16.94 25.07
N ASP A 325 -2.07 16.19 26.16
CA ASP A 325 -0.79 16.00 26.86
C ASP A 325 0.28 15.30 26.00
N GLU A 326 -0.13 14.41 25.08
CA GLU A 326 0.75 13.77 24.10
C GLU A 326 1.05 14.63 22.85
N GLY A 327 0.67 15.91 22.84
CA GLY A 327 0.94 16.82 21.72
C GLY A 327 -0.02 16.64 20.53
N GLY A 328 -1.21 16.09 20.74
CA GLY A 328 -2.23 15.90 19.69
C GLY A 328 -2.65 17.20 19.01
N THR A 329 -2.57 18.34 19.70
CA THR A 329 -2.87 19.68 19.17
C THR A 329 -1.80 20.18 18.20
N GLU A 330 -0.53 19.81 18.39
CA GLU A 330 0.57 20.21 17.51
C GLU A 330 0.38 19.70 16.08
N ARG A 331 -0.31 18.56 15.90
CA ARG A 331 -0.62 18.03 14.56
C ARG A 331 -1.52 18.97 13.77
N LEU A 332 -2.54 19.56 14.40
CA LEU A 332 -3.43 20.51 13.73
C LEU A 332 -2.69 21.78 13.32
N GLU A 333 -1.74 22.22 14.16
CA GLU A 333 -0.86 23.34 13.83
C GLU A 333 0.03 23.02 12.63
N ILE A 334 0.65 21.83 12.60
CA ILE A 334 1.45 21.37 11.45
C ILE A 334 0.61 21.31 10.18
N TRP A 335 -0.63 20.80 10.24
CA TRP A 335 -1.56 20.80 9.11
C TRP A 335 -1.92 22.21 8.66
N SER A 336 -2.20 23.12 9.60
CA SER A 336 -2.54 24.50 9.30
C SER A 336 -1.37 25.23 8.62
N MET A 337 -0.15 24.99 9.09
CA MET A 337 1.08 25.52 8.51
C MET A 337 1.27 24.98 7.09
N ASN A 338 1.14 23.66 6.90
CA ASN A 338 1.24 23.05 5.57
C ASN A 338 0.20 23.63 4.60
N LEU A 339 -1.06 23.78 5.02
CA LEU A 339 -2.11 24.41 4.20
C LEU A 339 -1.78 25.87 3.87
N ALA A 340 -1.24 26.62 4.82
CA ALA A 340 -0.81 28.01 4.59
C ALA A 340 0.34 28.08 3.56
N HIS A 341 1.26 27.11 3.55
CA HIS A 341 2.28 27.01 2.52
C HIS A 341 1.68 26.61 1.17
N VAL A 342 0.84 25.58 1.11
CA VAL A 342 0.18 25.14 -0.14
C VAL A 342 -0.63 26.28 -0.76
N ALA A 343 -1.30 27.11 0.04
CA ALA A 343 -2.05 28.27 -0.43
C ALA A 343 -1.19 29.30 -1.18
N LYS A 344 0.13 29.37 -0.90
CA LYS A 344 1.08 30.22 -1.63
C LYS A 344 1.53 29.62 -2.97
N HIS A 345 1.21 28.35 -3.23
CA HIS A 345 1.59 27.62 -4.46
C HIS A 345 0.36 27.02 -5.16
N PRO A 346 -0.55 27.85 -5.72
CA PRO A 346 -1.90 27.43 -6.10
C PRO A 346 -1.98 26.43 -7.27
N PHE A 347 -0.94 26.32 -8.11
CA PHE A 347 -1.00 25.47 -9.30
C PHE A 347 -0.68 24.00 -9.01
N PHE A 348 0.46 23.73 -8.37
CA PHE A 348 0.97 22.37 -8.15
C PHE A 348 1.41 22.11 -6.71
N GLY A 349 1.11 23.03 -5.79
CA GLY A 349 1.56 22.96 -4.40
C GLY A 349 3.09 23.00 -4.29
N MET A 350 3.62 22.34 -3.25
CA MET A 350 5.06 22.25 -3.00
C MET A 350 5.70 20.96 -3.55
N GLY A 351 4.91 20.09 -4.19
CA GLY A 351 5.37 18.78 -4.65
C GLY A 351 5.49 17.72 -3.54
N PRO A 352 5.73 16.44 -3.91
CA PRO A 352 5.88 15.35 -2.96
C PRO A 352 7.05 15.58 -1.99
N ALA A 353 6.75 15.61 -0.69
CA ALA A 353 7.72 15.89 0.37
C ALA A 353 8.49 17.22 0.19
N GLY A 354 7.88 18.21 -0.48
CA GLY A 354 8.39 19.58 -0.54
C GLY A 354 7.96 20.38 0.69
N TYR A 355 8.77 20.38 1.74
CA TYR A 355 8.59 21.25 2.91
C TYR A 355 9.67 22.34 3.02
N ALA A 356 10.61 22.37 2.07
CA ALA A 356 11.74 23.29 2.06
C ALA A 356 11.40 24.57 1.27
N VAL A 357 10.30 25.23 1.63
CA VAL A 357 9.88 26.51 1.05
C VAL A 357 10.03 27.61 2.06
#